data_AF-A0A523ALN9-F1
#
_entry.id   AF-A0A523ALN9-F1
#
_cell.length_a   1.000
_cell.length_b   1.000
_cell.length_c   1.000
_cell.angle_alpha   90.00
_cell.angle_beta   90.00
_cell.angle_gamma   90.00
#
_symmetry.space_group_name_H-M   'P 1'
#
loop_
_entity.id
_entity.type
_entity.pdbx_description
1 polymer ?
#
loop_
_entity_poly.entity_id
_entity_poly.type
_entity_poly.pdbx_seq_one_letter_code
_entity_poly.pdbx_strand_id
1 'polypeptide(L)'
;EVADALYRLTDYPEREAEARLRELGLDMNLVKELFPVAPWQAVSRIIKPTLRLCRLPEEAVERKTFELSWGERIRLAIALELLFRPRILFLDEPFGDLDPLTLRGITNVLKLLNKELGLTMIVVSHHLDFVREVSHRALLLLNGRLVKEGSPEEVIRAFREIPGAEFLSELEG
;
A
#
# COMPACT_ATOMS: atom_id res chain seq x y z
N GLU A 1 -22.23 -3.33 22.19
CA GLU A 1 -22.79 -4.65 21.77
C GLU A 1 -23.31 -4.63 20.33
N VAL A 2 -24.38 -3.90 19.97
CA VAL A 2 -24.91 -3.88 18.59
C VAL A 2 -23.94 -3.25 17.58
N ALA A 3 -23.28 -2.15 17.91
CA ALA A 3 -22.31 -1.50 17.01
C ALA A 3 -21.09 -2.40 16.71
N ASP A 4 -20.52 -3.07 17.72
CA ASP A 4 -19.41 -4.01 17.53
C ASP A 4 -19.82 -5.24 16.73
N ALA A 5 -21.09 -5.64 16.82
CA ALA A 5 -21.63 -6.72 16.00
C ALA A 5 -21.75 -6.27 14.54
N LEU A 6 -22.23 -5.04 14.29
CA LEU A 6 -22.33 -4.46 12.95
C LEU A 6 -20.94 -4.30 12.28
N TYR A 7 -19.93 -3.87 13.03
CA TYR A 7 -18.55 -3.77 12.50
C TYR A 7 -17.98 -5.13 12.10
N ARG A 8 -18.27 -6.19 12.86
CA ARG A 8 -17.81 -7.55 12.53
C ARG A 8 -18.54 -8.18 11.34
N LEU A 9 -19.65 -7.60 10.87
CA LEU A 9 -20.36 -8.13 9.69
C LEU A 9 -19.52 -8.08 8.42
N THR A 10 -18.56 -7.16 8.32
CA THR A 10 -17.68 -7.06 7.14
C THR A 10 -16.73 -8.26 7.01
N ASP A 11 -16.51 -8.98 8.11
CA ASP A 11 -15.59 -10.11 8.17
C ASP A 11 -16.29 -11.46 7.91
N TYR A 12 -17.62 -11.47 7.87
CA TYR A 12 -18.41 -12.68 7.63
C TYR A 12 -18.81 -12.82 6.15
N PRO A 13 -18.86 -14.04 5.62
CA PRO A 13 -19.54 -14.32 4.36
C PRO A 13 -20.99 -13.81 4.42
N GLU A 14 -21.51 -13.33 3.28
CA GLU A 14 -22.82 -12.67 3.19
C GLU A 14 -23.95 -13.45 3.88
N ARG A 15 -23.96 -14.79 3.75
CA ARG A 15 -24.95 -15.66 4.41
C ARG A 15 -24.86 -15.68 5.94
N GLU A 16 -23.65 -15.62 6.50
CA GLU A 16 -23.44 -15.57 7.96
C GLU A 16 -23.77 -14.18 8.51
N ALA A 17 -23.37 -13.13 7.78
CA ALA A 17 -23.74 -11.76 8.11
C ALA A 17 -25.26 -11.59 8.16
N GLU A 18 -25.98 -12.14 7.18
CA GLU A 18 -27.45 -12.16 7.15
C GLU A 18 -28.06 -12.87 8.37
N ALA A 19 -27.53 -14.03 8.76
CA ALA A 19 -28.05 -14.79 9.89
C ALA A 19 -27.86 -14.02 11.21
N ARG A 20 -26.69 -13.38 11.41
CA ARG A 20 -26.39 -12.55 12.58
C ARG A 20 -27.26 -11.31 12.67
N LEU A 21 -27.53 -10.64 11.55
CA LEU A 21 -28.44 -9.50 11.52
C LEU A 21 -29.85 -9.90 11.94
N ARG A 22 -30.35 -11.04 11.47
CA ARG A 22 -31.66 -11.57 11.89
C ARG A 22 -31.71 -11.92 13.37
N GLU A 23 -30.65 -12.50 13.95
CA GLU A 23 -30.54 -12.74 15.40
C GLU A 23 -30.65 -11.44 16.21
N LEU A 24 -30.15 -10.33 15.66
CA LEU A 24 -30.23 -8.99 16.27
C LEU A 24 -31.55 -8.27 15.98
N GLY A 25 -32.48 -8.89 15.24
CA GLY A 25 -33.74 -8.28 14.82
C GLY A 25 -33.59 -7.19 13.74
N LEU A 26 -32.47 -7.19 13.02
CA LEU A 26 -32.12 -6.21 12.00
C LEU A 26 -32.27 -6.80 10.59
N ASP A 27 -32.76 -5.99 9.65
CA ASP A 27 -32.92 -6.36 8.24
C ASP A 27 -31.67 -5.98 7.42
N MET A 28 -31.32 -6.76 6.40
CA MET A 28 -30.24 -6.42 5.44
C MET A 28 -30.45 -5.08 4.73
N ASN A 29 -31.70 -4.64 4.60
CA ASN A 29 -32.04 -3.32 4.07
C ASN A 29 -31.44 -2.20 4.95
N LEU A 30 -31.36 -2.40 6.26
CA LEU A 30 -30.68 -1.46 7.15
C LEU A 30 -29.18 -1.36 6.82
N VAL A 31 -28.51 -2.46 6.47
CA VAL A 31 -27.11 -2.42 6.02
C VAL A 31 -26.97 -1.61 4.74
N LYS A 32 -27.89 -1.75 3.79
CA LYS A 32 -27.88 -0.95 2.55
C LYS A 32 -28.19 0.53 2.79
N GLU A 33 -29.02 0.84 3.77
CA GLU A 33 -29.32 2.23 4.19
C GLU A 33 -28.14 2.86 4.94
N LEU A 34 -27.48 2.12 5.83
CA LEU A 34 -26.32 2.57 6.60
C LEU A 34 -25.05 2.64 5.74
N PHE A 35 -24.90 1.74 4.76
CA PHE A 35 -23.74 1.63 3.87
C PHE A 35 -24.19 1.61 2.41
N PRO A 36 -24.67 2.75 1.88
CA PRO A 36 -25.14 2.84 0.51
C PRO A 36 -24.00 2.59 -0.48
N VAL A 37 -24.22 1.68 -1.42
CA VAL A 37 -23.25 1.39 -2.48
C VAL A 37 -23.35 2.48 -3.55
N ALA A 38 -22.24 3.16 -3.82
CA ALA A 38 -22.18 4.17 -4.87
C ALA A 38 -22.38 3.52 -6.26
N PRO A 39 -23.07 4.20 -7.21
CA PRO A 39 -23.20 3.72 -8.58
C PRO A 39 -21.83 3.50 -9.24
N TRP A 40 -21.69 2.41 -9.97
CA TRP A 40 -20.41 2.04 -10.61
C TRP A 40 -19.86 3.14 -11.52
N GLN A 41 -20.72 3.88 -12.22
CA GLN A 41 -20.31 5.00 -13.07
C GLN A 41 -19.60 6.11 -12.27
N ALA A 42 -20.08 6.39 -11.05
CA ALA A 42 -19.47 7.37 -10.16
C ALA A 42 -18.12 6.87 -9.63
N VAL A 43 -18.06 5.61 -9.19
CA VAL A 43 -16.82 4.96 -8.72
C VAL A 43 -15.77 4.91 -9.82
N SER A 44 -16.15 4.44 -11.01
CA SER A 44 -15.28 4.28 -12.18
C SER A 44 -14.66 5.62 -12.61
N ARG A 45 -15.44 6.71 -12.60
CA ARG A 45 -14.95 8.06 -12.93
C ARG A 45 -13.85 8.55 -11.98
N ILE A 46 -13.90 8.13 -10.71
CA ILE A 46 -12.95 8.53 -9.68
C ILE A 46 -11.70 7.64 -9.70
N ILE A 47 -11.85 6.32 -9.84
CA ILE A 47 -10.74 5.37 -9.71
C ILE A 47 -9.86 5.31 -10.96
N LYS A 48 -10.43 5.43 -12.17
CA LYS A 48 -9.69 5.32 -13.44
C LYS A 48 -8.52 6.31 -13.57
N PRO A 49 -8.68 7.61 -13.24
CA PRO A 49 -7.54 8.54 -13.21
C PRO A 49 -6.40 8.07 -12.29
N THR A 50 -6.75 7.56 -11.12
CA THR A 50 -5.77 7.10 -10.13
C THR A 50 -5.05 5.83 -10.57
N LEU A 51 -5.76 4.88 -11.20
CA LEU A 51 -5.15 3.71 -11.83
C LEU A 51 -4.12 4.12 -12.89
N ARG A 52 -4.43 5.11 -13.74
CA ARG A 52 -3.49 5.62 -14.75
C ARG A 52 -2.23 6.25 -14.12
N LEU A 53 -2.38 7.01 -13.03
CA LEU A 53 -1.23 7.56 -12.28
C LEU A 53 -0.32 6.45 -11.76
N CYS A 54 -0.89 5.34 -11.30
CA CYS A 54 -0.17 4.16 -10.85
C CYS A 54 0.25 3.20 -11.98
N ARG A 55 0.18 3.64 -13.25
CA ARG A 55 0.54 2.84 -14.45
C ARG A 55 -0.23 1.52 -14.56
N LEU A 56 -1.46 1.48 -14.06
CA LEU A 56 -2.37 0.34 -14.20
C LEU A 56 -3.34 0.57 -15.36
N PRO A 57 -3.69 -0.50 -16.10
CA PRO A 57 -4.76 -0.44 -17.10
C PRO A 57 -6.08 -0.11 -16.41
N GLU A 58 -6.97 0.62 -17.09
CA GLU A 58 -8.28 0.97 -16.51
C GLU A 58 -9.15 -0.26 -16.28
N GLU A 59 -8.95 -1.29 -17.10
CA GLU A 59 -9.60 -2.59 -17.03
C GLU A 59 -9.17 -3.38 -15.78
N ALA A 60 -8.11 -2.96 -15.08
CA ALA A 60 -7.73 -3.56 -13.80
C ALA A 60 -8.85 -3.49 -12.75
N VAL A 61 -9.76 -2.52 -12.88
CA VAL A 61 -10.91 -2.37 -11.98
C VAL A 61 -11.95 -3.50 -12.13
N GLU A 62 -11.92 -4.22 -13.25
CA GLU A 62 -12.82 -5.35 -13.55
C GLU A 62 -12.18 -6.70 -13.16
N ARG A 63 -10.88 -6.70 -12.87
CA ARG A 63 -10.13 -7.91 -12.51
C ARG A 63 -10.26 -8.21 -11.03
N LYS A 64 -10.32 -9.49 -10.69
CA LYS A 64 -10.20 -9.97 -9.32
C LYS A 64 -8.75 -9.85 -8.85
N THR A 65 -8.56 -9.69 -7.55
CA THR A 65 -7.23 -9.52 -6.95
C THR A 65 -6.25 -10.64 -7.31
N PHE A 66 -6.72 -11.89 -7.42
CA PHE A 66 -5.89 -13.02 -7.79
C PHE A 66 -5.43 -13.02 -9.27
N GLU A 67 -6.08 -12.25 -10.13
CA GLU A 67 -5.72 -12.09 -11.56
C GLU A 67 -4.65 -11.00 -11.76
N LEU A 68 -4.34 -10.23 -10.71
CA LEU A 68 -3.29 -9.23 -10.70
C LEU A 68 -1.97 -9.86 -10.29
N SER A 69 -0.91 -9.51 -11.01
CA SER A 69 0.48 -9.76 -10.59
C SER A 69 0.77 -9.06 -9.26
N TRP A 70 1.80 -9.50 -8.54
CA TRP A 70 2.15 -8.91 -7.24
C TRP A 70 2.44 -7.41 -7.33
N GLY A 71 3.20 -6.98 -8.35
CA GLY A 71 3.46 -5.56 -8.60
C GLY A 71 2.22 -4.77 -9.02
N GLU A 72 1.23 -5.38 -9.66
CA GLU A 72 -0.07 -4.72 -9.90
C GLU A 72 -0.86 -4.56 -8.61
N ARG A 73 -0.83 -5.54 -7.70
CA ARG A 73 -1.51 -5.46 -6.39
C ARG A 73 -0.95 -4.32 -5.54
N ILE A 74 0.38 -4.18 -5.48
CA ILE A 74 1.02 -3.08 -4.74
C ILE A 74 0.63 -1.73 -5.36
N ARG A 75 0.68 -1.61 -6.69
CA ARG A 75 0.28 -0.37 -7.38
C ARG A 75 -1.21 -0.06 -7.20
N LEU A 76 -2.05 -1.08 -7.11
CA LEU A 76 -3.47 -0.91 -6.81
C LEU A 76 -3.67 -0.44 -5.37
N ALA A 77 -2.95 -1.01 -4.40
CA ALA A 77 -2.99 -0.54 -3.02
C ALA A 77 -2.58 0.94 -2.92
N ILE A 78 -1.48 1.33 -3.57
CA ILE A 78 -1.08 2.74 -3.65
C ILE A 78 -2.18 3.59 -4.31
N ALA A 79 -2.78 3.11 -5.41
CA ALA A 79 -3.87 3.83 -6.08
C ALA A 79 -5.07 4.05 -5.15
N LEU A 80 -5.44 3.06 -4.33
CA LEU A 80 -6.53 3.18 -3.36
C LEU A 80 -6.23 4.24 -2.30
N GLU A 81 -5.00 4.26 -1.77
CA GLU A 81 -4.58 5.29 -0.80
C GLU A 81 -4.63 6.71 -1.40
N LEU A 82 -4.25 6.86 -2.67
CA LEU A 82 -4.28 8.15 -3.36
C LEU A 82 -5.70 8.71 -3.54
N LEU A 83 -6.75 7.87 -3.48
CA LEU A 83 -8.14 8.34 -3.56
C LEU A 83 -8.49 9.30 -2.42
N PHE A 84 -7.84 9.14 -1.26
CA PHE A 84 -8.01 10.01 -0.10
C PHE A 84 -7.22 11.32 -0.20
N ARG A 85 -6.46 11.53 -1.28
CA ARG A 85 -5.60 12.71 -1.52
C ARG A 85 -4.67 12.98 -0.33
N PRO A 86 -3.91 11.99 0.14
CA PRO A 86 -3.03 12.16 1.28
C PRO A 86 -1.93 13.18 0.96
N ARG A 87 -1.47 13.89 1.99
CA ARG A 87 -0.26 14.71 1.90
C ARG A 87 1.01 13.91 2.18
N ILE A 88 0.87 12.84 2.96
CA ILE A 88 1.95 11.94 3.39
C ILE A 88 1.49 10.51 3.13
N LEU A 89 2.33 9.73 2.45
CA LEU A 89 2.15 8.30 2.25
C LEU A 89 3.18 7.52 3.07
N PHE A 90 2.71 6.60 3.90
CA PHE A 90 3.55 5.67 4.64
C PHE A 90 3.61 4.35 3.89
N LEU A 91 4.82 3.81 3.75
CA LEU A 91 5.10 2.56 3.06
C LEU A 91 5.98 1.70 3.97
N ASP A 92 5.38 0.75 4.67
CA ASP A 92 6.08 -0.15 5.58
C ASP A 92 6.37 -1.48 4.87
N GLU A 93 7.63 -1.67 4.47
CA GLU A 93 8.11 -2.81 3.67
C GLU A 93 7.11 -3.30 2.60
N PRO A 94 6.63 -2.41 1.71
CA PRO A 94 5.56 -2.76 0.78
C PRO A 94 6.03 -3.67 -0.37
N PHE A 95 7.34 -3.91 -0.50
CA PHE A 95 7.92 -4.54 -1.69
C PHE A 95 8.25 -6.02 -1.48
N GLY A 96 8.60 -6.48 -0.28
CA GLY A 96 8.94 -7.88 -0.02
C GLY A 96 10.02 -8.41 -1.00
N ASP A 97 9.99 -9.72 -1.29
CA ASP A 97 10.93 -10.39 -2.21
C ASP A 97 10.52 -10.20 -3.69
N LEU A 98 10.42 -8.94 -4.11
CA LEU A 98 10.08 -8.61 -5.48
C LEU A 98 11.27 -8.78 -6.41
N ASP A 99 11.01 -9.32 -7.62
CA ASP A 99 12.03 -9.35 -8.66
C ASP A 99 12.48 -7.92 -9.03
N PRO A 100 13.75 -7.72 -9.44
CA PRO A 100 14.30 -6.41 -9.73
C PRO A 100 13.53 -5.60 -10.79
N LEU A 101 12.91 -6.27 -11.77
CA LEU A 101 12.15 -5.57 -12.82
C LEU A 101 10.85 -5.00 -12.26
N THR A 102 10.13 -5.78 -11.45
CA THR A 102 8.90 -5.33 -10.80
C THR A 102 9.17 -4.22 -9.79
N LEU A 103 10.22 -4.36 -8.96
CA LEU A 103 10.63 -3.32 -8.02
C LEU A 103 10.91 -2.00 -8.74
N ARG A 104 11.65 -2.05 -9.87
CA ARG A 104 11.93 -0.87 -10.70
C ARG A 104 10.65 -0.23 -11.25
N GLY A 105 9.66 -1.04 -11.64
CA GLY A 105 8.35 -0.55 -12.06
C GLY A 105 7.66 0.26 -10.97
N ILE A 106 7.68 -0.22 -9.74
CA ILE A 106 7.07 0.45 -8.58
C ILE A 106 7.85 1.70 -8.19
N THR A 107 9.18 1.64 -8.15
CA THR A 107 10.08 2.78 -7.94
C THR A 107 9.74 3.94 -8.88
N ASN A 108 9.56 3.66 -10.17
CA ASN A 108 9.19 4.67 -11.16
C ASN A 108 7.83 5.31 -10.87
N VAL A 109 6.86 4.52 -10.39
CA VAL A 109 5.55 5.05 -9.98
C VAL A 109 5.70 5.98 -8.77
N LEU A 110 6.44 5.59 -7.73
CA LEU A 110 6.62 6.44 -6.55
C LEU A 110 7.31 7.76 -6.88
N LYS A 111 8.34 7.74 -7.72
CA LYS A 111 9.02 8.96 -8.20
C LYS A 111 8.08 9.86 -8.98
N LEU A 112 7.23 9.28 -9.84
CA LEU A 112 6.21 10.03 -10.56
C LEU A 112 5.21 10.67 -9.60
N LEU A 113 4.72 9.93 -8.61
CA LEU A 113 3.75 10.45 -7.63
C LEU A 113 4.33 11.59 -6.80
N ASN A 114 5.58 11.46 -6.33
CA ASN A 114 6.27 12.54 -5.63
C ASN A 114 6.39 13.80 -6.50
N LYS A 115 6.80 13.64 -7.76
CA LYS A 115 6.98 14.74 -8.71
C LYS A 115 5.66 15.43 -9.09
N GLU A 116 4.64 14.66 -9.44
CA GLU A 116 3.38 15.20 -9.98
C GLU A 116 2.43 15.69 -8.90
N LEU A 117 2.43 15.05 -7.72
CA LEU A 117 1.47 15.35 -6.64
C LEU A 117 2.10 16.09 -5.46
N GLY A 118 3.43 16.26 -5.42
CA GLY A 118 4.13 16.80 -4.26
C GLY A 118 3.99 15.92 -3.02
N LEU A 119 3.74 14.62 -3.21
CA LEU A 119 3.45 13.68 -2.14
C LEU A 119 4.70 13.44 -1.29
N THR A 120 4.60 13.68 0.01
CA THR A 120 5.66 13.29 0.96
C THR A 120 5.55 11.79 1.20
N MET A 121 6.68 11.08 1.16
CA MET A 121 6.71 9.63 1.36
C MET A 121 7.66 9.27 2.49
N ILE A 122 7.22 8.41 3.39
CA ILE A 122 8.05 7.79 4.43
C ILE A 122 8.05 6.30 4.12
N VAL A 123 9.22 5.78 3.75
CA VAL A 123 9.37 4.39 3.31
C VAL A 123 10.33 3.67 4.24
N VAL A 124 9.89 2.53 4.75
CA VAL A 124 10.73 1.54 5.43
C VAL A 124 11.07 0.48 4.40
N SER A 125 12.36 0.25 4.17
CA SER A 125 12.78 -0.83 3.29
C SER A 125 14.17 -1.36 3.64
N HIS A 126 14.38 -2.66 3.44
CA HIS A 126 15.72 -3.28 3.42
C HIS A 126 16.38 -3.24 2.04
N HIS A 127 15.65 -2.90 0.97
CA HIS A 127 16.16 -2.80 -0.40
C HIS A 127 17.02 -1.53 -0.58
N LEU A 128 18.34 -1.66 -0.43
CA LEU A 128 19.27 -0.53 -0.45
C LEU A 128 19.27 0.24 -1.79
N ASP A 129 19.11 -0.45 -2.92
CA ASP A 129 19.05 0.20 -4.24
C ASP A 129 17.75 0.99 -4.44
N PHE A 130 16.63 0.48 -3.90
CA PHE A 130 15.37 1.23 -3.84
C PHE A 130 15.52 2.50 -2.99
N VAL A 131 16.09 2.36 -1.79
CA VAL A 131 16.31 3.49 -0.86
C VAL A 131 17.17 4.55 -1.54
N ARG A 132 18.25 4.14 -2.21
CA ARG A 132 19.14 5.04 -2.97
C ARG A 132 18.39 5.79 -4.07
N GLU A 133 17.48 5.13 -4.78
CA GLU A 133 16.83 5.72 -5.95
C GLU A 133 15.66 6.67 -5.59
N VAL A 134 14.90 6.36 -4.54
CA VAL A 134 13.64 7.06 -4.21
C VAL A 134 13.82 8.13 -3.14
N SER A 135 14.79 7.96 -2.25
CA SER A 135 14.86 8.77 -1.03
C SER A 135 15.66 10.05 -1.24
N HIS A 136 15.19 11.15 -0.65
CA HIS A 136 15.94 12.41 -0.59
C HIS A 136 16.82 12.49 0.68
N ARG A 137 16.38 11.80 1.74
CA ARG A 137 17.03 11.67 3.05
C ARG A 137 16.78 10.25 3.55
N ALA A 138 17.73 9.70 4.29
CA ALA A 138 17.60 8.37 4.87
C ALA A 138 17.91 8.39 6.38
N LEU A 139 17.34 7.43 7.10
CA LEU A 139 17.53 7.23 8.52
C LEU A 139 17.88 5.75 8.75
N LEU A 140 18.93 5.50 9.51
CA LEU A 140 19.31 4.17 9.98
C LEU A 140 18.95 4.04 11.44
N LEU A 141 18.04 3.11 11.72
CA LEU A 141 17.60 2.76 13.06
C LEU A 141 18.20 1.40 13.44
N LEU A 142 18.83 1.30 14.61
CA LEU A 142 19.25 0.02 15.21
C LEU A 142 18.77 -0.04 16.66
N ASN A 143 18.15 -1.17 17.04
CA ASN A 143 17.63 -1.39 18.40
C ASN A 143 16.76 -0.22 18.91
N GLY A 144 15.91 0.31 18.04
CA GLY A 144 15.02 1.44 18.35
C GLY A 144 15.71 2.81 18.49
N ARG A 145 16.99 2.92 18.12
CA ARG A 145 17.74 4.19 18.20
C ARG A 145 18.19 4.65 16.82
N LEU A 146 18.13 5.96 16.59
CA LEU A 146 18.70 6.59 15.40
C LEU A 146 20.23 6.54 15.49
N VAL A 147 20.84 5.79 14.57
CA VAL A 147 22.28 5.61 14.50
C VAL A 147 22.90 6.55 13.48
N LYS A 148 22.24 6.72 12.33
CA LYS A 148 22.70 7.63 11.28
C LYS A 148 21.52 8.28 10.58
N GLU A 149 21.71 9.54 10.23
CA GLU A 149 20.82 10.32 9.39
C GLU A 149 21.68 11.10 8.41
N GLY A 150 21.21 11.26 7.17
CA GLY A 150 21.94 11.99 6.14
C GLY A 150 21.42 11.70 4.74
N SER A 151 22.30 11.82 3.76
CA SER A 151 21.98 11.37 2.40
C SER A 151 21.80 9.85 2.36
N PRO A 152 21.02 9.31 1.40
CA PRO A 152 20.90 7.87 1.21
C PRO A 152 22.26 7.18 1.11
N GLU A 153 23.23 7.76 0.40
CA GLU A 153 24.57 7.18 0.23
C GLU A 153 25.36 7.09 1.53
N GLU A 154 25.29 8.13 2.38
CA GLU A 154 25.95 8.14 3.69
C GLU A 154 25.37 7.08 4.61
N VAL A 155 24.03 6.95 4.61
CA VAL A 155 23.30 6.02 5.46
C VAL A 155 23.51 4.58 4.98
N ILE A 156 23.48 4.33 3.67
CA ILE A 156 23.76 3.01 3.08
C ILE A 156 25.21 2.58 3.37
N ARG A 157 26.17 3.50 3.32
CA ARG A 157 27.56 3.21 3.70
C ARG A 157 27.65 2.80 5.17
N ALA A 158 27.03 3.59 6.07
CA ALA A 158 27.00 3.27 7.49
C ALA A 158 26.30 1.92 7.76
N PHE A 159 25.24 1.59 7.02
CA PHE A 159 24.57 0.29 7.13
C PHE A 159 25.51 -0.88 6.80
N ARG A 160 26.31 -0.76 5.72
CA ARG A 160 27.27 -1.79 5.30
C ARG A 160 28.43 -2.01 6.28
N GLU A 161 28.72 -1.03 7.13
CA GLU A 161 29.76 -1.14 8.16
C GLU A 161 29.26 -1.87 9.42
N ILE A 162 27.96 -2.16 9.54
CA ILE A 162 27.40 -2.89 10.68
C ILE A 162 27.78 -4.38 10.56
N PRO A 163 28.42 -4.97 11.59
CA PRO A 163 28.72 -6.40 11.59
C PRO A 163 27.45 -7.25 11.39
N GLY A 164 27.47 -8.13 10.40
CA GLY A 164 26.32 -8.97 10.05
C GLY A 164 25.29 -8.33 9.12
N ALA A 165 25.47 -7.08 8.69
CA ALA A 165 24.64 -6.49 7.64
C ALA A 165 24.79 -7.21 6.29
N GLU A 166 25.93 -7.86 6.05
CA GLU A 166 26.17 -8.71 4.88
C GLU A 166 25.13 -9.86 4.78
N PHE A 167 24.76 -10.48 5.91
CA PHE A 167 23.70 -11.51 5.96
C PHE A 167 22.30 -10.95 5.66
N LEU A 168 22.04 -9.67 5.96
CA LEU A 168 20.77 -9.02 5.66
C LEU A 168 20.68 -8.60 4.18
N SER A 169 21.81 -8.42 3.49
CA SER A 169 21.84 -8.13 2.05
C SER A 169 21.88 -9.37 1.16
N GLU A 170 22.28 -10.54 1.69
CA GLU A 170 22.46 -11.78 0.92
C GLU A 170 21.25 -12.73 0.96
N LEU A 171 20.26 -12.51 1.84
CA LEU A 171 19.10 -13.40 1.97
C LEU A 171 18.06 -13.27 0.83
N GLU A 172 18.26 -12.37 -0.13
CA GLU A 172 17.27 -12.05 -1.19
C GLU A 172 17.89 -11.95 -2.60
N GLY A 173 19.04 -12.59 -2.82
CA GLY A 173 19.66 -12.73 -4.14
C GLY A 173 19.02 -13.79 -5.03
#